data_AF-A0A259PGH5-F1
#
_entry.id   AF-A0A259PGH5-F1
#
_cell.length_a   1.000
_cell.length_b   1.000
_cell.length_c   1.000
_cell.angle_alpha   90.00
_cell.angle_beta   90.00
_cell.angle_gamma   90.00
#
_symmetry.space_group_name_H-M   'P 1'
#
loop_
_entity.id
_entity.type
_entity.pdbx_description
1 polymer ?
#
loop_
_entity_poly.entity_id
_entity_poly.type
_entity_poly.pdbx_seq_one_letter_code
_entity_poly.pdbx_strand_id
1 'polypeptide(L)'
;EPSHDADFAVTEEDVGRAKEALTAAGLDVVQPAENWLFKAYHHGQLIDVLFRMVGEPITHQMLASAEELEVLAVRMPVLQATEIVSAKMRVLGEHYCDFTWLLPTARALREQIDWDRVREEVGEHPYGRAFLFLVDELGITGAGPRSTSSPGRAELPDDD
;
A
#
# COMPACT_ATOMS: atom_id res chain seq x y z
N GLU A 1 14.43 5.31 15.70
CA GLU A 1 14.38 5.72 14.28
C GLU A 1 13.25 4.95 13.62
N PRO A 2 12.48 5.51 12.68
CA PRO A 2 11.63 4.65 11.89
C PRO A 2 12.58 3.78 11.05
N SER A 3 12.51 2.48 11.26
CA SER A 3 13.05 1.47 10.36
C SER A 3 12.28 1.61 9.05
N HIS A 4 12.74 2.48 8.16
CA HIS A 4 12.09 2.68 6.87
C HIS A 4 12.57 1.59 5.92
N ASP A 5 11.72 0.59 5.73
CA ASP A 5 11.69 -0.23 4.53
C ASP A 5 11.25 0.63 3.33
N ALA A 6 11.80 0.32 2.15
CA ALA A 6 11.39 0.94 0.89
C ALA A 6 10.91 -0.15 -0.07
N ASP A 7 9.74 0.06 -0.65
CA ASP A 7 9.15 -0.82 -1.65
C ASP A 7 9.32 -0.23 -3.06
N PHE A 8 9.86 -1.01 -3.99
CA PHE A 8 9.94 -0.66 -5.40
C PHE A 8 9.13 -1.66 -6.22
N ALA A 9 8.41 -1.16 -7.23
CA ALA A 9 7.69 -2.00 -8.18
C ALA A 9 8.41 -2.04 -9.53
N VAL A 10 8.58 -3.25 -10.07
CA VAL A 10 9.12 -3.50 -11.41
C VAL A 10 8.25 -4.53 -12.12
N THR A 11 8.28 -4.58 -13.45
CA THR A 11 7.62 -5.68 -14.16
C THR A 11 8.39 -6.98 -13.97
N GLU A 12 7.74 -8.13 -14.17
CA GLU A 12 8.42 -9.44 -14.13
C GLU A 12 9.56 -9.54 -15.16
N GLU A 13 9.36 -8.93 -16.33
CA GLU A 13 10.35 -8.87 -17.42
C GLU A 13 11.61 -8.10 -17.01
N ASP A 14 11.46 -7.08 -16.17
CA ASP A 14 12.54 -6.21 -15.71
C ASP A 14 13.25 -6.71 -14.44
N VAL A 15 12.82 -7.82 -13.83
CA VAL A 15 13.44 -8.36 -12.59
C VAL A 15 14.93 -8.60 -12.77
N GLY A 16 15.36 -9.18 -13.90
CA GLY A 16 16.78 -9.42 -14.17
C GLY A 16 17.58 -8.12 -14.23
N ARG A 17 17.07 -7.13 -14.98
CA ARG A 17 17.69 -5.80 -15.13
C ARG A 17 17.74 -5.04 -13.80
N ALA A 18 16.70 -5.14 -12.99
CA ALA A 18 16.65 -4.52 -11.67
C ALA A 18 17.72 -5.10 -10.73
N LYS A 19 17.86 -6.43 -10.69
CA LYS A 19 18.90 -7.10 -9.88
C LYS A 19 20.30 -6.69 -10.31
N GLU A 20 20.57 -6.63 -11.62
CA GLU A 20 21.85 -6.18 -12.16
C GLU A 20 22.15 -4.73 -11.77
N ALA A 21 21.17 -3.83 -11.91
CA ALA A 21 21.32 -2.42 -11.56
C ALA A 21 21.60 -2.22 -10.05
N LEU A 22 20.86 -2.92 -9.18
CA LEU A 22 21.04 -2.82 -7.73
C LEU A 22 22.40 -3.40 -7.31
N THR A 23 22.81 -4.53 -7.89
CA THR A 23 24.15 -5.12 -7.63
C THR A 23 25.26 -4.19 -8.09
N ALA A 24 25.13 -3.59 -9.28
CA ALA A 24 26.10 -2.63 -9.81
C ALA A 24 26.20 -1.35 -8.96
N ALA A 25 25.11 -0.96 -8.30
CA ALA A 25 25.08 0.14 -7.33
C ALA A 25 25.61 -0.26 -5.94
N GLY A 26 26.02 -1.51 -5.73
CA GLY A 26 26.62 -2.00 -4.49
C GLY A 26 25.62 -2.49 -3.44
N LEU A 27 24.39 -2.80 -3.84
CA LEU A 27 23.39 -3.39 -2.94
C LEU A 27 23.47 -4.91 -2.93
N ASP A 28 23.22 -5.51 -1.76
CA ASP A 28 23.20 -6.95 -1.58
C ASP A 28 21.83 -7.51 -2.00
N VAL A 29 21.76 -8.11 -3.18
CA VAL A 29 20.53 -8.70 -3.72
C VAL A 29 20.33 -10.13 -3.21
N VAL A 30 19.13 -10.40 -2.69
CA VAL A 30 18.72 -11.70 -2.13
C VAL A 30 17.41 -12.15 -2.77
N GLN A 31 17.37 -13.39 -3.26
CA GLN A 31 16.13 -14.03 -3.70
C GLN A 31 15.58 -14.89 -2.55
N PRO A 32 14.46 -14.50 -1.92
CA PRO A 32 13.85 -15.33 -0.89
C PRO A 32 12.92 -16.37 -1.54
N ALA A 33 12.20 -17.16 -0.73
CA ALA A 33 11.34 -18.24 -1.23
C ALA A 33 10.06 -17.71 -1.93
N GLU A 34 9.69 -16.48 -1.63
CA GLU A 34 8.60 -15.74 -2.21
C GLU A 34 8.78 -15.57 -3.72
N ASN A 35 7.70 -15.82 -4.46
CA ASN A 35 7.65 -15.73 -5.92
C ASN A 35 6.98 -14.44 -6.40
N TRP A 36 7.00 -13.37 -5.60
CA TRP A 36 6.36 -12.09 -5.89
C TRP A 36 7.28 -10.88 -5.67
N LEU A 37 8.46 -11.09 -5.05
CA LEU A 37 9.49 -10.07 -4.90
C LEU A 37 10.91 -10.68 -4.87
N PHE A 38 11.89 -9.79 -4.90
CA PHE A 38 13.22 -10.07 -4.36
C PHE A 38 13.63 -8.94 -3.41
N LYS A 39 14.66 -9.16 -2.61
CA LYS A 39 15.13 -8.20 -1.59
C LYS A 39 16.47 -7.61 -1.99
N ALA A 40 16.71 -6.37 -1.63
CA ALA A 40 18.03 -5.74 -1.70
C ALA A 40 18.35 -5.08 -0.36
N TYR A 41 19.62 -5.07 0.02
CA TYR A 41 20.06 -4.42 1.25
C TYR A 41 21.12 -3.36 0.97
N HIS A 42 21.04 -2.25 1.72
CA HIS A 42 22.04 -1.20 1.71
C HIS A 42 22.29 -0.71 3.14
N HIS A 43 23.50 -0.89 3.65
CA HIS A 43 23.86 -0.54 5.04
C HIS A 43 22.87 -1.08 6.10
N GLY A 44 22.40 -2.31 5.91
CA GLY A 44 21.43 -2.95 6.81
C GLY A 44 19.98 -2.49 6.65
N GLN A 45 19.69 -1.55 5.74
CA GLN A 45 18.33 -1.18 5.36
C GLN A 45 17.81 -2.15 4.30
N LEU A 46 16.56 -2.58 4.44
CA LEU A 46 15.88 -3.49 3.53
C LEU A 46 15.10 -2.71 2.47
N ILE A 47 15.19 -3.19 1.23
CA ILE A 47 14.38 -2.75 0.10
C ILE A 47 13.69 -3.98 -0.47
N ASP A 48 12.35 -3.97 -0.48
CA ASP A 48 11.55 -4.98 -1.15
C ASP A 48 11.29 -4.53 -2.59
N VAL A 49 11.62 -5.40 -3.56
CA VAL A 49 11.42 -5.12 -4.99
C VAL A 49 10.38 -6.08 -5.53
N LEU A 50 9.15 -5.58 -5.62
CA LEU A 50 7.95 -6.30 -6.01
C LEU A 50 7.86 -6.39 -7.53
N PHE A 51 7.55 -7.59 -8.02
CA PHE A 51 7.15 -7.81 -9.42
C PHE A 51 5.75 -8.41 -9.56
N ARG A 52 5.12 -8.74 -8.43
CA ARG A 52 3.68 -9.01 -8.32
C ARG A 52 3.09 -8.28 -7.13
N MET A 53 1.83 -7.86 -7.25
CA MET A 53 1.04 -7.26 -6.20
C MET A 53 -0.30 -7.99 -6.11
N VAL A 54 -0.66 -8.49 -4.92
CA VAL A 54 -1.86 -9.34 -4.71
C VAL A 54 -1.90 -10.55 -5.67
N GLY A 55 -0.73 -11.14 -5.95
CA GLY A 55 -0.60 -12.29 -6.86
C GLY A 55 -0.63 -11.94 -8.36
N GLU A 56 -0.96 -10.70 -8.71
CA GLU A 56 -1.03 -10.22 -10.09
C GLU A 56 0.30 -9.56 -10.51
N PRO A 57 0.78 -9.76 -11.75
CA PRO A 57 1.98 -9.07 -12.24
C PRO A 57 1.86 -7.55 -12.18
N ILE A 58 2.93 -6.88 -11.77
CA ILE A 58 3.08 -5.44 -11.99
C ILE A 58 3.13 -5.19 -13.50
N THR A 59 2.24 -4.33 -13.99
CA THR A 59 2.12 -4.04 -15.42
C THR A 59 2.79 -2.72 -15.79
N HIS A 60 3.20 -2.59 -17.05
CA HIS A 60 3.67 -1.29 -17.57
C HIS A 60 2.61 -0.19 -17.46
N GLN A 61 1.33 -0.53 -17.57
CA GLN A 61 0.23 0.45 -17.40
C GLN A 61 0.19 0.98 -15.96
N MET A 62 0.35 0.10 -14.96
CA MET A 62 0.42 0.51 -13.56
C MET A 62 1.66 1.38 -13.28
N LEU A 63 2.82 1.03 -13.84
CA LEU A 63 4.02 1.85 -13.67
C LEU A 63 3.90 3.20 -14.41
N ALA A 64 3.25 3.23 -15.57
CA ALA A 64 3.06 4.45 -16.36
C ALA A 64 2.07 5.45 -15.75
N SER A 65 1.21 5.00 -14.82
CA SER A 65 0.32 5.90 -14.07
C SER A 65 1.00 6.53 -12.85
N ALA A 66 2.24 6.16 -12.53
CA ALA A 66 2.98 6.72 -11.41
C ALA A 66 3.17 8.25 -11.54
N GLU A 67 3.11 8.94 -10.41
CA GLU A 67 3.33 10.39 -10.31
C GLU A 67 4.71 10.70 -9.78
N GLU A 68 5.36 11.71 -10.35
CA GLU A 68 6.64 12.22 -9.85
C GLU A 68 6.43 13.01 -8.55
N LEU A 69 6.87 12.46 -7.43
CA LEU A 69 6.76 13.08 -6.11
C LEU A 69 8.15 13.29 -5.50
N GLU A 70 8.25 14.26 -4.58
CA GLU A 70 9.46 14.48 -3.78
C GLU A 70 9.38 13.68 -2.48
N VAL A 71 10.21 12.66 -2.35
CA VAL A 71 10.30 11.78 -1.18
C VAL A 71 11.69 11.95 -0.57
N LEU A 72 11.76 12.49 0.65
CA LEU A 72 13.02 12.77 1.35
C LEU A 72 14.04 13.54 0.47
N ALA A 73 13.57 14.57 -0.25
CA ALA A 73 14.33 15.39 -1.20
C ALA A 73 14.82 14.68 -2.48
N VAL A 74 14.31 13.47 -2.77
CA VAL A 74 14.54 12.77 -4.03
C VAL A 74 13.25 12.79 -4.84
N ARG A 75 13.34 13.27 -6.09
CA ARG A 75 12.23 13.16 -7.05
C ARG A 75 12.22 11.77 -7.66
N MET A 76 11.10 11.08 -7.57
CA MET A 76 10.93 9.74 -8.09
C MET A 76 9.48 9.45 -8.47
N PRO A 77 9.24 8.51 -9.39
CA PRO A 77 7.90 8.01 -9.68
C PRO A 77 7.37 7.21 -8.49
N VAL A 78 6.17 7.56 -8.03
CA VAL A 78 5.45 6.89 -6.95
C VAL A 78 4.13 6.35 -7.49
N LEU A 79 3.84 5.08 -7.19
CA LEU A 79 2.57 4.47 -7.58
C LEU A 79 1.38 5.26 -7.01
N GLN A 80 0.30 5.30 -7.79
CA GLN A 80 -0.95 5.94 -7.43
C GLN A 80 -1.48 5.40 -6.10
N ALA A 81 -1.99 6.30 -5.24
CA ALA A 81 -2.59 5.92 -3.96
C ALA A 81 -3.69 4.86 -4.13
N THR A 82 -4.47 4.96 -5.21
CA THR A 82 -5.50 3.99 -5.61
C THR A 82 -4.97 2.56 -5.72
N GLU A 83 -3.84 2.34 -6.41
CA GLU A 83 -3.23 1.01 -6.58
C GLU A 83 -2.84 0.42 -5.21
N ILE A 84 -2.18 1.25 -4.39
CA ILE A 84 -1.67 0.84 -3.09
C ILE A 84 -2.81 0.51 -2.13
N VAL A 85 -3.85 1.33 -2.09
CA VAL A 85 -5.01 1.14 -1.22
C VAL A 85 -5.85 -0.05 -1.66
N SER A 86 -6.11 -0.20 -2.97
CA SER A 86 -6.79 -1.38 -3.51
C SER A 86 -6.05 -2.66 -3.15
N ALA A 87 -4.73 -2.71 -3.38
CA ALA A 87 -3.92 -3.88 -3.08
C ALA A 87 -3.96 -4.24 -1.60
N LYS A 88 -3.80 -3.23 -0.73
CA LYS A 88 -3.91 -3.37 0.72
C LYS A 88 -5.27 -3.90 1.18
N MET A 89 -6.37 -3.53 0.51
CA MET A 89 -7.69 -4.09 0.82
C MET A 89 -7.85 -5.53 0.33
N ARG A 90 -7.31 -5.87 -0.85
CA ARG A 90 -7.45 -7.22 -1.44
C ARG A 90 -6.64 -8.29 -0.71
N VAL A 91 -5.62 -7.91 0.06
CA VAL A 91 -4.87 -8.85 0.94
C VAL A 91 -5.52 -9.10 2.30
N LEU A 92 -6.60 -8.39 2.63
CA LEU A 92 -7.32 -8.60 3.89
C LEU A 92 -7.92 -10.02 3.91
N GLY A 93 -7.76 -10.69 5.04
CA GLY A 93 -8.24 -12.05 5.25
C GLY A 93 -8.40 -12.35 6.74
N GLU A 94 -8.80 -13.57 7.08
CA GLU A 94 -9.06 -13.98 8.48
C GLU A 94 -7.87 -13.70 9.40
N HIS A 95 -6.64 -13.93 8.92
CA HIS A 95 -5.41 -13.71 9.68
C HIS A 95 -4.84 -12.28 9.55
N TYR A 96 -5.39 -11.46 8.66
CA TYR A 96 -4.86 -10.15 8.29
C TYR A 96 -5.97 -9.10 8.15
N CYS A 97 -6.99 -9.15 9.00
CA CYS A 97 -8.07 -8.18 9.05
C CYS A 97 -7.77 -7.10 10.11
N ASP A 98 -6.77 -6.27 9.84
CA ASP A 98 -6.42 -5.14 10.72
C ASP A 98 -6.64 -3.81 9.99
N PHE A 99 -7.62 -3.03 10.45
CA PHE A 99 -7.92 -1.71 9.87
C PHE A 99 -7.08 -0.59 10.48
N THR A 100 -6.31 -0.86 11.53
CA THR A 100 -5.53 0.14 12.28
C THR A 100 -4.51 0.84 11.38
N TRP A 101 -3.90 0.12 10.44
CA TRP A 101 -2.94 0.68 9.49
C TRP A 101 -3.60 1.21 8.20
N LEU A 102 -4.78 0.70 7.85
CA LEU A 102 -5.47 1.06 6.62
C LEU A 102 -6.31 2.34 6.77
N LEU A 103 -6.98 2.55 7.90
CA LEU A 103 -7.81 3.74 8.16
C LEU A 103 -7.04 5.06 8.11
N PRO A 104 -5.87 5.20 8.77
CA PRO A 104 -5.10 6.45 8.70
C PRO A 104 -4.64 6.75 7.28
N THR A 105 -4.20 5.72 6.55
CA THR A 105 -3.76 5.82 5.15
C THR A 105 -4.90 6.28 4.25
N ALA A 106 -6.06 5.61 4.33
CA ALA A 106 -7.26 5.96 3.60
C ALA A 106 -7.71 7.41 3.87
N ARG A 107 -7.62 7.86 5.13
CA ARG A 107 -7.99 9.23 5.51
C ARG A 107 -7.00 10.27 4.99
N ALA A 108 -5.71 10.00 5.08
CA ALA A 108 -4.65 10.91 4.63
C ALA A 108 -4.65 11.07 3.10
N LEU A 109 -4.90 9.99 2.37
CA LEU A 109 -4.88 9.95 0.91
C LEU A 109 -6.27 10.11 0.28
N ARG A 110 -7.30 10.46 1.06
CA ARG A 110 -8.71 10.39 0.62
C ARG A 110 -9.03 11.12 -0.70
N GLU A 111 -8.30 12.19 -0.99
CA GLU A 111 -8.47 13.02 -2.19
C GLU A 111 -7.66 12.50 -3.39
N GLN A 112 -6.68 11.63 -3.15
CA GLN A 112 -5.84 10.99 -4.17
C GLN A 112 -6.38 9.61 -4.58
N ILE A 113 -7.32 9.05 -3.80
CA ILE A 113 -7.89 7.73 -4.04
C ILE A 113 -9.09 7.87 -4.98
N ASP A 114 -9.05 7.13 -6.09
CA ASP A 114 -10.23 6.86 -6.92
C ASP A 114 -11.09 5.80 -6.23
N TRP A 115 -12.06 6.27 -5.44
CA TRP A 115 -12.94 5.40 -4.66
C TRP A 115 -13.85 4.53 -5.51
N ASP A 116 -14.21 4.96 -6.72
CA ASP A 116 -15.07 4.18 -7.61
C ASP A 116 -14.29 2.99 -8.17
N ARG A 117 -13.06 3.22 -8.62
CA ARG A 117 -12.16 2.15 -9.03
C ARG A 117 -11.86 1.17 -7.89
N VAL A 118 -11.60 1.66 -6.67
CA VAL A 118 -11.39 0.76 -5.51
C VAL A 118 -12.63 -0.11 -5.26
N ARG A 119 -13.85 0.44 -5.39
CA ARG A 119 -15.08 -0.36 -5.24
C ARG A 119 -15.22 -1.44 -6.30
N GLU A 120 -14.86 -1.15 -7.55
CA GLU A 120 -14.87 -2.14 -8.63
C GLU A 120 -13.87 -3.28 -8.37
N GLU A 121 -12.65 -2.95 -7.96
CA GLU A 121 -11.58 -3.95 -7.75
C GLU A 121 -11.75 -4.76 -6.46
N VAL A 122 -12.32 -4.15 -5.41
CA VAL A 122 -12.40 -4.73 -4.07
C VAL A 122 -13.80 -5.29 -3.75
N GLY A 123 -14.82 -4.93 -4.55
CA GLY A 123 -16.23 -5.19 -4.25
C GLY A 123 -16.59 -6.66 -4.01
N GLU A 124 -15.84 -7.60 -4.57
CA GLU A 124 -16.06 -9.04 -4.35
C GLU A 124 -15.44 -9.57 -3.05
N HIS A 125 -14.49 -8.84 -2.45
CA HIS A 125 -13.79 -9.23 -1.23
C HIS A 125 -14.58 -8.86 0.04
N PRO A 126 -15.01 -9.82 0.89
CA PRO A 126 -15.85 -9.52 2.07
C PRO A 126 -15.25 -8.51 3.04
N TYR A 127 -13.95 -8.63 3.33
CA TYR A 127 -13.23 -7.71 4.22
C TYR A 127 -13.09 -6.32 3.61
N GLY A 128 -12.81 -6.25 2.31
CA GLY A 128 -12.74 -5.01 1.57
C GLY A 128 -14.07 -4.27 1.51
N ARG A 129 -15.19 -4.99 1.28
CA ARG A 129 -16.54 -4.42 1.41
C ARG A 129 -16.83 -3.86 2.79
N ALA A 130 -16.46 -4.59 3.84
CA ALA A 130 -16.64 -4.13 5.22
C ALA A 130 -15.84 -2.85 5.49
N PHE A 131 -14.61 -2.78 4.98
CA PHE A 131 -13.79 -1.58 5.09
C PHE A 131 -14.40 -0.40 4.31
N LEU A 132 -14.83 -0.61 3.07
CA LEU A 132 -15.49 0.40 2.23
C LEU A 132 -16.73 0.98 2.91
N PHE A 133 -17.58 0.11 3.46
CA PHE A 133 -18.74 0.51 4.27
C PHE A 133 -18.32 1.40 5.45
N LEU A 134 -17.28 0.99 6.20
CA LEU A 134 -16.79 1.76 7.34
C LEU A 134 -16.27 3.15 6.93
N VAL A 135 -15.50 3.25 5.84
CA VAL A 135 -14.95 4.53 5.39
C VAL A 135 -16.00 5.46 4.78
N ASP A 136 -17.07 4.90 4.19
CA ASP A 136 -18.24 5.65 3.76
C ASP A 136 -18.97 6.26 4.97
N GLU A 137 -19.26 5.46 6.02
CA GLU A 137 -19.92 5.93 7.26
C GLU A 137 -19.10 6.99 8.00
N LEU A 138 -17.77 6.88 7.96
CA LEU A 138 -16.85 7.86 8.54
C LEU A 138 -16.67 9.12 7.68
N GLY A 139 -17.35 9.19 6.52
CA GLY A 139 -17.28 10.32 5.59
C GLY A 139 -15.90 10.52 4.95
N ILE A 140 -15.08 9.48 4.87
CA ILE A 140 -13.73 9.56 4.28
C ILE A 140 -13.82 9.61 2.75
N THR A 141 -14.70 8.81 2.16
CA THR A 141 -14.87 8.71 0.69
C THR A 141 -15.70 9.86 0.11
N GLY A 142 -16.43 10.60 0.95
CA GLY A 142 -17.39 11.63 0.53
C GLY A 142 -18.71 11.10 -0.06
N ALA A 143 -18.88 9.77 -0.18
CA ALA A 143 -20.02 9.14 -0.87
C ALA A 143 -21.15 8.63 0.05
N GLY A 144 -20.92 8.56 1.37
CA GLY A 144 -21.86 7.98 2.34
C GLY A 144 -22.60 9.00 3.22
N PRO A 145 -23.75 8.62 3.81
CA PRO A 145 -24.32 9.38 4.92
C PRO A 145 -23.30 9.44 6.05
N ARG A 146 -22.97 10.64 6.53
CA ARG A 146 -22.07 10.78 7.68
C ARG A 146 -22.75 10.20 8.91
N SER A 147 -22.18 9.14 9.47
CA SER A 147 -22.62 8.61 10.75
C SER A 147 -22.53 9.71 11.82
N THR A 148 -23.60 9.91 12.59
CA THR A 148 -23.59 10.82 13.76
C THR A 148 -23.02 10.15 15.00
N SER A 149 -22.52 8.91 14.88
CA SER A 149 -21.92 8.19 15.99
C SER A 149 -20.63 8.91 16.43
N SER A 150 -20.57 9.28 17.71
CA SER A 150 -19.33 9.81 18.28
C SER A 150 -18.27 8.71 18.27
N PRO A 151 -17.00 9.02 17.94
CA PRO A 151 -15.92 8.07 18.14
C PRO A 151 -15.98 7.57 19.58
N GLY A 152 -15.88 6.24 19.77
CA GLY A 152 -15.81 5.67 21.10
C GLY A 152 -14.65 6.29 21.85
N ARG A 153 -14.94 7.25 22.75
CA ARG A 153 -13.94 7.77 23.69
C ARG A 153 -13.46 6.56 24.49
N ALA A 154 -12.19 6.20 24.34
CA ALA A 154 -11.50 5.52 25.42
C ALA A 154 -11.39 6.55 26.55
N GLU A 155 -12.40 6.59 27.42
CA GLU A 155 -12.23 7.15 28.75
C GLU A 155 -11.17 6.27 29.43
N LEU A 156 -9.93 6.76 29.45
CA LEU A 156 -8.95 6.27 30.40
C LEU A 156 -9.53 6.57 31.80
N PRO A 157 -9.58 5.59 32.70
CA PRO A 157 -10.05 5.86 34.06
C PRO A 157 -9.14 6.93 34.68
N ASP A 158 -9.74 7.95 35.28
CA ASP A 158 -9.02 8.89 36.14
C ASP A 158 -8.36 8.07 37.26
N ASP A 159 -7.02 8.13 37.33
CA ASP A 159 -6.26 7.62 38.46
C ASP A 159 -6.55 8.51 39.68
N ASP A 160 -7.39 8.01 40.60
CA ASP A 160 -7.55 8.50 41.98
C ASP A 160 -6.51 7.87 42.92
#